data_AF-A0A944VYN4-F1
#
_entry.id   AF-A0A944VYN4-F1
#
_cell.length_a   1.000
_cell.length_b   1.000
_cell.length_c   1.000
_cell.angle_alpha   90.00
_cell.angle_beta   90.00
_cell.angle_gamma   90.00
#
_symmetry.space_group_name_H-M   'P 1'
#
loop_
_entity.id
_entity.type
_entity.pdbx_description
1 polymer ?
#
loop_
_entity_poly.entity_id
_entity_poly.type
_entity_poly.pdbx_seq_one_letter_code
_entity_poly.pdbx_strand_id
1 'polypeptide(L)'
;MLKNIIFFIKPHKLIFAVFFVFTILTSVLESLHVAILLPLFNSLLTPSDNTIFEGVPVVATILKVLFPFDDVILSVFILFIAITILKTLTGIFREWLKSYASGTILYSLKKRLLLRYSELSYQNIICQKQGSLIYKCNVSSKMVATFLLKLSEGFSEGLKIVAIVLVLAGMQFKATSFAIIIGLCFYGLSHYFSKRISYNIGKGRVASGTSQNVIINEFLNGIKSIIVFNARERWLKKFDRQSSIFTKLYIKDNIWFSIPKYIMELIAVSLVFGVVVYLKIMYPSQFSSYLPLIGVFAFA
;
A
#
# COMPACT_ATOMS: atom_id res chain seq x y z
N MET A 1 -21.91 -4.10 -2.84
CA MET A 1 -20.47 -4.47 -2.85
C MET A 1 -20.01 -5.09 -1.52
N LEU A 2 -20.32 -4.48 -0.37
CA LEU A 2 -19.86 -4.93 0.97
C LEU A 2 -20.25 -6.39 1.33
N LYS A 3 -21.49 -6.81 1.04
CA LYS A 3 -21.95 -8.20 1.28
C LYS A 3 -21.11 -9.24 0.53
N ASN A 4 -20.64 -8.92 -0.67
CA ASN A 4 -19.81 -9.83 -1.48
C ASN A 4 -18.38 -9.93 -0.91
N ILE A 5 -17.85 -8.85 -0.32
CA ILE A 5 -16.54 -8.83 0.33
C ILE A 5 -16.57 -9.68 1.60
N ILE A 6 -17.62 -9.53 2.42
CA ILE A 6 -17.81 -10.29 3.66
C ILE A 6 -17.91 -11.80 3.38
N PHE A 7 -18.53 -12.19 2.26
CA PHE A 7 -18.61 -13.59 1.84
C PHE A 7 -17.23 -14.24 1.64
N PHE A 8 -16.25 -13.51 1.10
CA PHE A 8 -14.89 -14.02 0.87
C PHE A 8 -14.03 -14.03 2.14
N ILE A 9 -14.31 -13.15 3.11
CA ILE A 9 -13.56 -13.05 4.38
C ILE A 9 -14.08 -14.05 5.43
N LYS A 10 -15.38 -14.37 5.43
CA LYS A 10 -16.05 -15.25 6.41
C LYS A 10 -15.36 -16.61 6.63
N PRO A 11 -14.80 -17.32 5.63
CA PRO A 11 -14.11 -18.59 5.87
C PRO A 11 -12.71 -18.46 6.47
N HIS A 12 -12.10 -17.26 6.48
CA HIS A 12 -10.71 -17.04 6.91
C HIS A 12 -10.58 -16.01 8.05
N LYS A 13 -11.62 -15.89 8.90
CA LYS A 13 -11.70 -14.87 9.96
C LYS A 13 -10.50 -14.85 10.91
N LEU A 14 -9.95 -16.03 11.26
CA LEU A 14 -8.83 -16.12 12.20
C LEU A 14 -7.56 -15.48 11.62
N ILE A 15 -7.27 -15.73 10.34
CA ILE A 15 -6.11 -15.14 9.66
C ILE A 15 -6.22 -13.61 9.60
N PHE A 16 -7.43 -13.10 9.29
CA PHE A 16 -7.68 -11.65 9.30
C PHE A 16 -7.63 -11.04 10.69
N ALA A 17 -8.07 -11.76 11.73
CA ALA A 17 -7.97 -11.29 13.11
C ALA A 17 -6.50 -11.19 13.57
N VAL A 18 -5.68 -12.21 13.27
CA VAL A 18 -4.24 -12.18 13.56
C VAL A 18 -3.56 -11.06 12.77
N PHE A 19 -3.88 -10.90 11.48
CA PHE A 19 -3.38 -9.77 10.68
C PHE A 19 -3.74 -8.41 11.33
N PHE A 20 -4.98 -8.24 11.77
CA PHE A 20 -5.44 -7.00 12.41
C PHE A 20 -4.68 -6.69 13.70
N VAL A 21 -4.46 -7.68 14.56
CA VAL A 21 -3.65 -7.54 15.79
C VAL A 21 -2.23 -7.10 15.45
N PHE A 22 -1.59 -7.76 14.48
CA PHE A 22 -0.24 -7.39 14.04
C PHE A 22 -0.20 -6.02 13.36
N THR A 23 -1.25 -5.62 12.64
CA THR A 23 -1.37 -4.27 12.10
C THR A 23 -1.35 -3.23 13.21
N ILE A 24 -2.17 -3.39 14.26
CA ILE A 24 -2.16 -2.46 15.41
C ILE A 24 -0.77 -2.41 16.04
N LEU A 25 -0.16 -3.58 16.30
CA LEU A 25 1.18 -3.66 16.87
C LEU A 25 2.20 -2.90 16.02
N THR A 26 2.20 -3.13 14.69
CA THR A 26 3.11 -2.44 13.78
C THR A 26 2.87 -0.94 13.73
N SER A 27 1.61 -0.48 13.79
CA SER A 27 1.27 0.94 13.81
C SER A 27 1.79 1.63 15.08
N VAL A 28 1.65 0.98 16.24
CA VAL A 28 2.16 1.50 17.52
C VAL A 28 3.69 1.55 17.52
N LEU A 29 4.36 0.51 17.02
CA LEU A 29 5.82 0.49 16.92
C LEU A 29 6.34 1.55 15.95
N GLU A 30 5.62 1.78 14.86
CA GLU A 30 5.96 2.80 13.87
C GLU A 30 5.80 4.22 14.43
N SER A 31 4.70 4.48 15.15
CA SER A 31 4.51 5.77 15.83
C SER A 31 5.53 5.99 16.94
N LEU A 32 5.89 4.95 17.69
CA LEU A 32 6.92 5.02 18.73
C LEU A 32 8.30 5.31 18.13
N HIS A 33 8.64 4.63 17.03
CA HIS A 33 9.88 4.88 16.27
C HIS A 33 10.00 6.34 15.83
N VAL A 34 8.91 6.95 15.34
CA VAL A 34 8.89 8.39 14.99
C VAL A 34 9.07 9.27 16.23
N ALA A 35 8.43 8.92 17.35
CA ALA A 35 8.54 9.69 18.59
C ALA A 35 9.98 9.76 19.14
N ILE A 36 10.77 8.69 18.98
CA ILE A 36 12.14 8.57 19.51
C ILE A 36 13.15 9.38 18.69
N LEU A 37 12.84 9.72 17.43
CA LEU A 37 13.72 10.58 16.63
C LEU A 37 13.93 11.95 17.27
N LEU A 38 12.90 12.52 17.93
CA LEU A 38 13.03 13.82 18.58
C LEU A 38 14.09 13.84 19.71
N PRO A 39 14.00 12.98 20.75
CA PRO A 39 15.00 12.96 21.80
C PRO A 39 16.38 12.57 21.27
N LEU A 40 16.46 11.72 20.23
CA LEU A 40 17.71 11.40 19.55
C LEU A 40 18.37 12.67 18.97
N PHE A 41 17.64 13.45 18.16
CA PHE A 41 18.16 14.69 17.59
C PHE A 41 18.49 15.74 18.66
N ASN A 42 17.65 15.89 19.69
CA ASN A 42 17.92 16.81 20.80
C ASN A 42 19.20 16.45 21.56
N SER A 43 19.43 15.15 21.79
CA SER A 43 20.63 14.66 22.50
C SER A 43 21.92 14.88 21.72
N LEU A 44 21.85 14.93 20.38
CA LEU A 44 23.00 15.18 19.51
C LEU A 44 23.32 16.68 19.38
N LEU A 45 22.31 17.56 19.46
CA LEU A 45 22.49 19.01 19.25
C LEU A 45 22.75 19.80 20.54
N THR A 46 22.29 19.33 21.70
CA THR A 46 22.46 20.00 23.00
C THR A 46 22.87 18.97 24.07
N PRO A 47 24.18 18.82 24.35
CA PRO A 47 24.68 17.81 25.30
C PRO A 47 24.39 18.07 26.79
N SER A 48 23.87 19.24 27.16
CA SER A 48 24.06 19.78 28.52
C SER A 48 22.81 19.97 29.39
N ASP A 49 21.59 19.71 28.92
CA ASP A 49 20.40 19.91 29.78
C ASP A 49 19.57 18.64 29.94
N ASN A 50 19.36 18.24 31.20
CA ASN A 50 18.48 17.15 31.63
C ASN A 50 16.97 17.42 31.38
N THR A 51 16.61 18.48 30.65
CA THR A 51 15.24 18.88 30.31
C THR A 51 14.79 18.37 28.93
N ILE A 52 15.42 17.30 28.42
CA ILE A 52 15.17 16.70 27.09
C ILE A 52 13.74 16.11 26.92
N PHE A 53 12.92 16.05 27.97
CA PHE A 53 11.72 15.20 28.04
C PHE A 53 10.35 15.91 28.01
N GLU A 54 10.26 17.22 27.76
CA GLU A 54 8.96 17.92 27.81
C GLU A 54 7.98 17.54 26.68
N GLY A 55 8.43 16.87 25.61
CA GLY A 55 7.58 16.57 24.45
C GLY A 55 6.77 15.27 24.52
N VAL A 56 7.23 14.22 25.22
CA VAL A 56 6.53 12.92 25.32
C VAL A 56 6.87 12.21 26.65
N PRO A 57 6.05 12.35 27.71
CA PRO A 57 6.36 11.77 29.04
C PRO A 57 6.48 10.24 29.02
N VAL A 58 5.80 9.56 28.08
CA VAL A 58 5.83 8.09 27.94
C VAL A 58 7.22 7.56 27.57
N VAL A 59 7.98 8.28 26.72
CA VAL A 59 9.33 7.87 26.31
C VAL A 59 10.32 8.05 27.47
N ALA A 60 10.15 9.10 28.27
CA ALA A 60 10.95 9.37 29.47
C ALA A 60 10.77 8.28 30.54
N THR A 61 9.54 7.78 30.74
CA THR A 61 9.25 6.72 31.70
C THR A 61 9.83 5.38 31.25
N ILE A 62 9.75 5.04 29.96
CA ILE A 62 10.30 3.79 29.41
C ILE A 62 11.84 3.80 29.49
N LEU A 63 12.49 4.92 29.18
CA LEU A 63 13.95 5.07 29.29
C LEU A 63 14.44 4.88 30.73
N LYS A 64 13.75 5.46 31.72
CA LYS A 64 14.13 5.32 33.14
C LYS A 64 13.94 3.91 33.70
N VAL A 65 13.02 3.12 33.13
CA VAL A 65 12.69 1.76 33.60
C VAL A 65 13.52 0.68 32.91
N LEU A 66 13.86 0.83 31.63
CA LEU A 66 14.49 -0.24 30.86
C LEU A 66 16.03 -0.22 30.83
N PHE A 67 16.68 0.96 30.95
CA PHE A 67 18.13 1.08 30.80
C PHE A 67 18.76 2.17 31.69
N PRO A 68 19.28 1.82 32.88
CA PRO A 68 20.07 2.71 33.72
C PRO A 68 21.54 2.70 33.25
N PHE A 69 21.83 3.36 32.13
CA PHE A 69 23.19 3.68 31.73
C PHE A 69 23.52 5.11 32.14
N ASP A 70 24.75 5.36 32.58
CA ASP A 70 25.23 6.69 32.98
C ASP A 70 25.25 7.69 31.80
N ASP A 71 25.41 7.19 30.57
CA ASP A 71 25.34 7.98 29.33
C ASP A 71 23.93 7.95 28.70
N VAL A 72 23.20 9.07 28.83
CA VAL A 72 21.85 9.27 28.27
C VAL A 72 21.81 9.06 26.75
N ILE A 73 22.84 9.48 26.03
CA ILE A 73 22.94 9.36 24.57
C ILE A 73 22.97 7.88 24.14
N LEU A 74 23.81 7.07 24.79
CA LEU A 74 23.97 5.65 24.47
C LEU A 74 22.66 4.88 24.72
N SER A 75 21.93 5.22 25.78
CA SER A 75 20.61 4.63 26.07
C SER A 75 19.58 4.93 24.97
N VAL A 76 19.49 6.17 24.50
CA VAL A 76 18.56 6.56 23.42
C VAL A 76 18.90 5.88 22.10
N PHE A 77 20.19 5.75 21.76
CA PHE A 77 20.63 5.02 20.56
C PHE A 77 20.30 3.52 20.61
N ILE A 78 20.57 2.85 21.72
CA ILE A 78 20.25 1.41 21.88
C ILE A 78 18.74 1.20 21.76
N LEU A 79 17.94 2.06 22.39
CA LEU A 79 16.48 1.99 22.32
C LEU A 79 15.96 2.21 20.90
N PHE A 80 16.52 3.17 20.16
CA PHE A 80 16.19 3.42 18.76
C PHE A 80 16.47 2.18 17.88
N ILE A 81 17.64 1.56 18.05
CA ILE A 81 18.01 0.32 17.32
C ILE A 81 17.06 -0.82 17.70
N ALA A 82 16.78 -1.03 18.99
CA ALA A 82 15.90 -2.09 19.47
C ALA A 82 14.49 -1.98 18.88
N ILE A 83 13.93 -0.76 18.85
CA ILE A 83 12.60 -0.52 18.28
C ILE A 83 12.60 -0.64 16.76
N THR A 84 13.68 -0.24 16.09
CA THR A 84 13.84 -0.42 14.64
C THR A 84 13.84 -1.91 14.27
N ILE A 85 14.55 -2.74 15.04
CA ILE A 85 14.57 -4.20 14.85
C ILE A 85 13.17 -4.78 15.09
N LEU A 86 12.52 -4.42 16.20
CA LEU A 86 11.18 -4.92 16.54
C LEU A 86 10.11 -4.50 15.51
N LYS A 87 10.15 -3.25 15.05
CA LYS A 87 9.32 -2.73 13.96
C LYS A 87 9.53 -3.54 12.67
N THR A 88 10.77 -3.84 12.34
CA THR A 88 11.11 -4.57 11.10
C THR A 88 10.61 -6.01 11.17
N LEU A 89 10.84 -6.71 12.29
CA LEU A 89 10.38 -8.09 12.49
C LEU A 89 8.84 -8.20 12.40
N THR A 90 8.13 -7.31 13.11
CA THR A 90 6.66 -7.28 13.07
C THR A 90 6.14 -6.90 11.68
N GLY A 91 6.85 -6.02 10.95
CA GLY A 91 6.55 -5.67 9.57
C GLY A 91 6.69 -6.85 8.59
N ILE A 92 7.77 -7.62 8.68
CA ILE A 92 8.00 -8.83 7.87
C ILE A 92 6.92 -9.87 8.16
N PHE A 93 6.60 -10.11 9.43
CA PHE A 93 5.57 -11.07 9.82
C PHE A 93 4.17 -10.67 9.31
N ARG A 94 3.83 -9.38 9.39
CA ARG A 94 2.59 -8.84 8.82
C ARG A 94 2.52 -9.05 7.30
N GLU A 95 3.63 -8.84 6.58
CA GLU A 95 3.70 -9.05 5.12
C GLU A 95 3.51 -10.52 4.75
N TRP A 96 4.11 -11.42 5.54
CA TRP A 96 3.94 -12.85 5.38
C TRP A 96 2.48 -13.28 5.60
N LEU A 97 1.84 -12.83 6.69
CA LEU A 97 0.42 -13.10 6.97
C LEU A 97 -0.50 -12.61 5.84
N LYS A 98 -0.26 -11.38 5.37
CA LYS A 98 -1.01 -10.79 4.27
C LYS A 98 -0.90 -11.63 2.99
N SER A 99 0.32 -12.05 2.65
CA SER A 99 0.59 -12.90 1.48
C SER A 99 -0.05 -14.29 1.61
N TYR A 100 0.06 -14.90 2.79
CA TYR A 100 -0.56 -16.19 3.09
C TYR A 100 -2.09 -16.14 3.00
N ALA A 101 -2.71 -15.09 3.56
CA ALA A 101 -4.15 -14.87 3.47
C ALA A 101 -4.62 -14.78 2.01
N SER A 102 -3.91 -14.01 1.19
CA SER A 102 -4.22 -13.87 -0.24
C SER A 102 -4.08 -15.18 -1.01
N GLY A 103 -2.99 -15.92 -0.79
CA GLY A 103 -2.77 -17.22 -1.43
C GLY A 103 -3.87 -18.21 -1.09
N THR A 104 -4.28 -18.25 0.18
CA THR A 104 -5.36 -19.11 0.65
C THR A 104 -6.71 -18.74 0.03
N ILE A 105 -7.04 -17.44 -0.03
CA ILE A 105 -8.26 -16.95 -0.68
C ILE A 105 -8.22 -17.32 -2.17
N LEU A 106 -7.11 -17.07 -2.86
CA LEU A 106 -6.95 -17.40 -4.28
C LEU A 106 -7.16 -18.90 -4.54
N TYR A 107 -6.55 -19.76 -3.73
CA TYR A 107 -6.73 -21.20 -3.81
C TYR A 107 -8.20 -21.59 -3.63
N SER A 108 -8.85 -21.06 -2.58
CA SER A 108 -10.26 -21.35 -2.29
C SER A 108 -11.19 -20.90 -3.42
N LEU A 109 -10.92 -19.72 -4.01
CA LEU A 109 -11.67 -19.17 -5.13
C LEU A 109 -11.54 -20.04 -6.38
N LYS A 110 -10.31 -20.42 -6.74
CA LYS A 110 -10.07 -21.29 -7.89
C LYS A 110 -10.74 -22.65 -7.73
N LYS A 111 -10.61 -23.26 -6.54
CA LYS A 111 -11.25 -24.54 -6.22
C LYS A 111 -12.78 -24.45 -6.34
N ARG A 112 -13.41 -23.42 -5.76
CA ARG A 112 -14.86 -23.21 -5.85
C ARG A 112 -15.34 -22.95 -7.27
N LEU A 113 -14.62 -22.13 -8.04
CA LEU A 113 -14.96 -21.88 -9.45
C LEU A 113 -14.90 -23.16 -10.27
N LEU A 114 -13.86 -23.99 -10.06
CA LEU A 114 -13.72 -25.26 -10.77
C LEU A 114 -14.83 -26.26 -10.39
N LEU A 115 -15.14 -26.41 -9.11
CA LEU A 115 -16.26 -27.22 -8.65
C LEU A 115 -17.59 -26.74 -9.24
N ARG A 116 -17.80 -25.41 -9.29
CA ARG A 116 -19.00 -24.87 -9.89
C ARG A 116 -19.07 -25.15 -11.39
N TYR A 117 -17.93 -25.16 -12.08
CA TYR A 117 -17.87 -25.52 -13.49
C TYR A 117 -18.18 -26.99 -13.74
N SER A 118 -17.79 -27.91 -12.84
CA SER A 118 -18.14 -29.33 -12.96
C SER A 118 -19.62 -29.63 -12.73
N GLU A 119 -20.32 -28.77 -11.98
CA GLU A 119 -21.76 -28.90 -11.71
C GLU A 119 -22.65 -28.26 -12.80
N LEU A 120 -22.07 -27.50 -13.74
CA LEU A 120 -22.84 -26.83 -14.79
C LEU A 120 -23.41 -27.86 -15.78
N SER A 121 -24.66 -27.65 -16.19
CA SER A 121 -25.25 -28.43 -17.28
C SER A 121 -24.44 -28.25 -18.57
N TYR A 122 -24.37 -29.32 -19.36
CA TYR A 122 -23.60 -29.32 -20.60
C TYR A 122 -23.99 -28.19 -21.56
N GLN A 123 -25.29 -27.88 -21.66
CA GLN A 123 -25.81 -26.76 -22.47
C GLN A 123 -25.21 -25.41 -22.03
N ASN A 124 -25.12 -25.14 -20.73
CA ASN A 124 -24.58 -23.90 -20.20
C ASN A 124 -23.07 -23.75 -20.45
N ILE A 125 -22.34 -24.86 -20.57
CA ILE A 125 -20.92 -24.88 -20.89
C ILE A 125 -20.71 -24.59 -22.38
N ILE A 126 -21.48 -25.22 -23.28
CA ILE A 126 -21.34 -25.02 -24.73
C ILE A 126 -21.70 -23.58 -25.15
N CYS A 127 -22.71 -22.98 -24.52
CA CYS A 127 -23.12 -21.60 -24.84
C CYS A 127 -22.06 -20.55 -24.48
N GLN A 128 -21.01 -20.91 -23.73
CA GLN A 128 -19.96 -20.00 -23.31
C GLN A 128 -18.63 -20.30 -24.01
N LYS A 129 -17.90 -19.25 -24.37
CA LYS A 129 -16.55 -19.40 -24.96
C LYS A 129 -15.58 -19.95 -23.92
N GLN A 130 -14.94 -21.09 -24.20
CA GLN A 130 -14.01 -21.74 -23.28
C GLN A 130 -12.87 -20.80 -22.81
N GLY A 131 -12.30 -20.00 -23.72
CA GLY A 131 -11.30 -18.98 -23.35
C GLY A 131 -11.78 -17.95 -22.31
N SER A 132 -13.08 -17.62 -22.28
CA SER A 132 -13.65 -16.72 -21.27
C SER A 132 -13.78 -17.38 -19.90
N LEU A 133 -14.10 -18.68 -19.84
CA LEU A 133 -14.16 -19.46 -18.61
C LEU A 133 -12.76 -19.62 -17.99
N ILE A 134 -11.75 -19.87 -18.83
CA ILE A 134 -10.33 -19.94 -18.45
C ILE A 134 -9.86 -18.59 -17.89
N TYR A 135 -10.21 -17.48 -18.56
CA TYR A 135 -9.87 -16.13 -18.08
C TYR A 135 -10.46 -15.85 -16.70
N LYS A 136 -11.75 -16.15 -16.50
CA LYS A 136 -12.43 -15.96 -15.20
C LYS A 136 -11.78 -16.80 -14.09
N CYS A 137 -11.46 -18.06 -14.37
CA CYS A 137 -10.87 -18.97 -13.40
C CYS A 137 -9.45 -18.57 -12.99
N ASN A 138 -8.63 -18.06 -13.91
CA ASN A 138 -7.23 -17.75 -13.64
C ASN A 138 -6.94 -16.27 -13.36
N VAL A 139 -7.41 -15.39 -14.23
CA VAL A 139 -7.06 -13.96 -14.20
C VAL A 139 -7.99 -13.20 -13.27
N SER A 140 -9.31 -13.37 -13.43
CA SER A 140 -10.28 -12.64 -12.59
C SER A 140 -10.20 -13.06 -11.12
N SER A 141 -10.03 -14.35 -10.82
CA SER A 141 -9.84 -14.85 -9.44
C SER A 141 -8.62 -14.24 -8.76
N LYS A 142 -7.49 -14.13 -9.47
CA LYS A 142 -6.27 -13.45 -9.00
C LYS A 142 -6.55 -11.99 -8.71
N MET A 143 -7.24 -11.28 -9.61
CA MET A 143 -7.58 -9.87 -9.44
C MET A 143 -8.46 -9.64 -8.19
N VAL A 144 -9.41 -10.54 -7.89
CA VAL A 144 -10.22 -10.48 -6.66
C VAL A 144 -9.35 -10.66 -5.41
N ALA A 145 -8.44 -11.63 -5.41
CA ALA A 145 -7.52 -11.83 -4.28
C ALA A 145 -6.61 -10.60 -4.07
N THR A 146 -6.07 -10.04 -5.16
CA THR A 146 -5.28 -8.79 -5.12
C THR A 146 -6.11 -7.60 -4.64
N PHE A 147 -7.38 -7.50 -5.01
CA PHE A 147 -8.25 -6.43 -4.51
C PHE A 147 -8.45 -6.52 -3.00
N LEU A 148 -8.72 -7.72 -2.46
CA LEU A 148 -8.83 -7.94 -1.01
C LEU A 148 -7.54 -7.60 -0.27
N LEU A 149 -6.39 -7.91 -0.87
CA LEU A 149 -5.09 -7.48 -0.36
C LEU A 149 -4.97 -5.97 -0.27
N LYS A 150 -5.26 -5.26 -1.38
CA LYS A 150 -5.16 -3.80 -1.44
C LYS A 150 -6.11 -3.10 -0.47
N LEU A 151 -7.28 -3.69 -0.22
CA LEU A 151 -8.22 -3.19 0.78
C LEU A 151 -7.66 -3.34 2.21
N SER A 152 -7.06 -4.50 2.50
CA SER A 152 -6.43 -4.76 3.81
C SER A 152 -5.20 -3.88 4.04
N GLU A 153 -4.41 -3.66 2.98
CA GLU A 153 -3.26 -2.74 2.98
C GLU A 153 -3.71 -1.30 3.23
N GLY A 154 -4.75 -0.82 2.53
CA GLY A 154 -5.29 0.52 2.77
C GLY A 154 -5.79 0.72 4.20
N PHE A 155 -6.40 -0.29 4.81
CA PHE A 155 -6.79 -0.24 6.21
C PHE A 155 -5.59 -0.17 7.16
N SER A 156 -4.54 -0.97 6.89
CA SER A 156 -3.30 -0.94 7.68
C SER A 156 -2.57 0.38 7.58
N GLU A 157 -2.47 0.96 6.38
CA GLU A 157 -1.85 2.28 6.19
C GLU A 157 -2.69 3.39 6.84
N GLY A 158 -4.02 3.30 6.79
CA GLY A 158 -4.91 4.22 7.51
C GLY A 158 -4.65 4.23 9.01
N LEU A 159 -4.51 3.06 9.64
CA LEU A 159 -4.20 2.95 11.07
C LEU A 159 -2.81 3.54 11.41
N LYS A 160 -1.80 3.33 10.57
CA LYS A 160 -0.48 3.94 10.77
C LYS A 160 -0.53 5.46 10.69
N ILE A 161 -1.21 6.02 9.69
CA ILE A 161 -1.40 7.47 9.55
C ILE A 161 -2.02 8.05 10.82
N VAL A 162 -3.08 7.42 11.33
CA VAL A 162 -3.73 7.85 12.58
C VAL A 162 -2.75 7.79 13.76
N ALA A 163 -2.00 6.70 13.91
CA ALA A 163 -1.04 6.55 15.00
C ALA A 163 0.08 7.60 14.96
N ILE A 164 0.64 7.88 13.77
CA ILE A 164 1.67 8.90 13.57
C ILE A 164 1.11 10.30 13.86
N VAL A 165 -0.08 10.61 13.34
CA VAL A 165 -0.74 11.91 13.59
C VAL A 165 -1.00 12.13 15.08
N LEU A 166 -1.41 11.10 15.83
CA LEU A 166 -1.61 11.21 17.28
C LEU A 166 -0.31 11.54 18.02
N VAL A 167 0.81 10.91 17.63
CA VAL A 167 2.14 11.22 18.20
C VAL A 167 2.57 12.64 17.86
N LEU A 168 2.48 13.04 16.59
CA LEU A 168 2.86 14.40 16.16
C LEU A 168 2.01 15.48 16.82
N ALA A 169 0.70 15.24 16.97
CA ALA A 169 -0.22 16.16 17.63
C ALA A 169 0.14 16.35 19.11
N GLY A 170 0.63 15.30 19.78
CA GLY A 170 1.14 15.38 21.14
C GLY A 170 2.42 16.21 21.27
N MET A 171 3.23 16.29 20.21
CA MET A 171 4.46 17.09 20.20
C MET A 171 4.17 18.57 19.88
N GLN A 172 3.55 18.83 18.73
CA GLN A 172 3.16 20.19 18.32
C GLN A 172 1.88 20.17 17.49
N PHE A 173 0.79 20.66 18.09
CA PHE A 173 -0.53 20.70 17.47
C PHE A 173 -0.60 21.58 16.20
N LYS A 174 0.09 22.74 16.21
CA LYS A 174 0.08 23.70 15.08
C LYS A 174 0.75 23.11 13.84
N ALA A 175 1.95 22.54 13.98
CA ALA A 175 2.68 21.90 12.89
C ALA A 175 1.93 20.68 12.33
N THR A 176 1.33 19.89 13.21
CA THR A 176 0.53 18.71 12.82
C THR A 176 -0.72 19.10 12.03
N SER A 177 -1.42 20.16 12.42
CA SER A 177 -2.60 20.64 11.69
C SER A 177 -2.26 21.07 10.27
N PHE A 178 -1.12 21.73 10.07
CA PHE A 178 -0.62 22.09 8.74
C PHE A 178 -0.31 20.86 7.89
N ALA A 179 0.39 19.86 8.45
CA ALA A 179 0.67 18.60 7.78
C ALA A 179 -0.61 17.85 7.35
N ILE A 180 -1.63 17.81 8.21
CA ILE A 180 -2.93 17.19 7.91
C ILE A 180 -3.62 17.90 6.73
N ILE A 181 -3.64 19.23 6.71
CA ILE A 181 -4.30 20.00 5.63
C ILE A 181 -3.66 19.67 4.28
N ILE A 182 -2.32 19.62 4.23
CA ILE A 182 -1.58 19.29 3.01
C ILE A 182 -1.84 17.84 2.59
N GLY A 183 -1.81 16.91 3.54
CA GLY A 183 -2.13 15.50 3.30
C GLY A 183 -3.56 15.31 2.76
N LEU A 184 -4.54 16.02 3.31
CA LEU A 184 -5.93 15.99 2.84
C LEU A 184 -6.10 16.60 1.45
N CYS A 185 -5.44 17.72 1.18
CA CYS A 185 -5.45 18.35 -0.13
C CYS A 185 -4.90 17.39 -1.20
N PHE A 186 -3.77 16.73 -0.90
CA PHE A 186 -3.17 15.74 -1.77
C PHE A 186 -4.07 14.51 -1.95
N TYR A 187 -4.66 13.99 -0.87
CA TYR A 187 -5.62 12.89 -0.94
C TYR A 187 -6.81 13.23 -1.84
N GLY A 188 -7.37 14.43 -1.71
CA GLY A 188 -8.49 14.91 -2.54
C GLY A 188 -8.12 14.98 -4.02
N LEU A 189 -6.94 15.54 -4.33
CA LEU A 189 -6.43 15.63 -5.69
C LEU A 189 -6.21 14.24 -6.31
N SER A 190 -5.54 13.34 -5.58
CA SER A 190 -5.30 11.96 -6.00
C SER A 190 -6.60 11.20 -6.22
N HIS A 191 -7.56 11.32 -5.31
CA HIS A 191 -8.88 10.69 -5.43
C HIS A 191 -9.65 11.17 -6.66
N TYR A 192 -9.63 12.48 -6.93
CA TYR A 192 -10.31 13.08 -8.08
C TYR A 192 -9.77 12.53 -9.40
N PHE A 193 -8.45 12.48 -9.57
CA PHE A 193 -7.82 11.92 -10.77
C PHE A 193 -8.07 10.41 -10.91
N SER A 194 -7.93 9.68 -9.81
CA SER A 194 -8.08 8.22 -9.81
C SER A 194 -9.49 7.79 -10.20
N LYS A 195 -10.52 8.44 -9.66
CA LYS A 195 -11.94 8.10 -9.93
C LYS A 195 -12.32 8.33 -11.40
N ARG A 196 -11.85 9.42 -12.03
CA ARG A 196 -12.20 9.75 -13.42
C ARG A 196 -11.61 8.78 -14.43
N ILE A 197 -10.45 8.20 -14.13
CA ILE A 197 -9.63 7.51 -15.12
C ILE A 197 -9.63 5.99 -14.92
N SER A 198 -9.60 5.52 -13.66
CA SER A 198 -9.37 4.10 -13.35
C SER A 198 -10.49 3.16 -13.83
N TYR A 199 -11.76 3.55 -13.67
CA TYR A 199 -12.89 2.66 -13.99
C TYR A 199 -12.96 2.29 -15.48
N ASN A 200 -12.83 3.29 -16.36
CA ASN A 200 -12.92 3.08 -17.81
C ASN A 200 -11.72 2.27 -18.33
N ILE A 201 -10.52 2.53 -17.79
CA ILE A 201 -9.32 1.77 -18.13
C ILE A 201 -9.46 0.32 -17.68
N GLY A 202 -9.87 0.08 -16.43
CA GLY A 202 -10.06 -1.26 -15.88
C GLY A 202 -11.08 -2.08 -16.68
N LYS A 203 -12.23 -1.49 -17.02
CA LYS A 203 -13.27 -2.14 -17.85
C LYS A 203 -12.73 -2.52 -19.22
N GLY A 204 -11.99 -1.62 -19.88
CA GLY A 204 -11.36 -1.89 -21.17
C GLY A 204 -10.30 -3.00 -21.09
N ARG A 205 -9.46 -3.00 -20.04
CA ARG A 205 -8.43 -4.04 -19.82
C ARG A 205 -9.05 -5.43 -19.65
N VAL A 206 -10.13 -5.55 -18.88
CA VAL A 206 -10.85 -6.82 -18.69
C VAL A 206 -11.48 -7.29 -20.00
N ALA A 207 -12.11 -6.39 -20.77
CA ALA A 207 -12.75 -6.73 -22.04
C ALA A 207 -11.73 -7.20 -23.10
N SER A 208 -10.64 -6.46 -23.29
CA SER A 208 -9.58 -6.83 -24.23
C SER A 208 -8.82 -8.09 -23.79
N GLY A 209 -8.51 -8.22 -22.50
CA GLY A 209 -7.85 -9.42 -21.96
C GLY A 209 -8.71 -10.69 -22.10
N THR A 210 -10.02 -10.58 -21.87
CA THR A 210 -10.95 -11.69 -22.09
C THR A 210 -10.99 -12.07 -23.59
N SER A 211 -11.02 -11.07 -24.47
CA SER A 211 -11.05 -11.27 -25.92
C SER A 211 -9.76 -11.92 -26.44
N GLN A 212 -8.59 -11.54 -25.90
CA GLN A 212 -7.31 -12.19 -26.21
C GLN A 212 -7.31 -13.67 -25.83
N ASN A 213 -7.76 -14.01 -24.62
CA ASN A 213 -7.85 -15.41 -24.17
C ASN A 213 -8.82 -16.23 -25.02
N VAL A 214 -9.94 -15.64 -25.45
CA VAL A 214 -10.86 -16.28 -26.38
C VAL A 214 -10.18 -16.56 -27.73
N ILE A 215 -9.50 -15.56 -28.32
CA ILE A 215 -8.81 -15.71 -29.61
C ILE A 215 -7.71 -16.78 -29.53
N ILE A 216 -6.91 -16.79 -28.47
CA ILE A 216 -5.85 -17.79 -28.26
C ILE A 216 -6.46 -19.20 -28.15
N ASN A 217 -7.51 -19.35 -27.36
CA ASN A 217 -8.16 -20.64 -27.17
C ASN A 217 -8.79 -21.17 -28.46
N GLU A 218 -9.49 -20.32 -29.23
CA GLU A 218 -10.03 -20.66 -30.55
C GLU A 218 -8.91 -21.03 -31.54
N PHE A 219 -7.80 -20.28 -31.54
CA PHE A 219 -6.65 -20.51 -32.42
C PHE A 219 -5.96 -21.86 -32.13
N LEU A 220 -5.73 -22.19 -30.87
CA LEU A 220 -5.08 -23.45 -30.48
C LEU A 220 -5.97 -24.66 -30.75
N ASN A 221 -7.27 -24.58 -30.42
CA ASN A 221 -8.21 -25.66 -30.68
C ASN A 221 -8.44 -25.87 -32.20
N GLY A 222 -8.41 -24.79 -32.99
CA GLY A 222 -8.61 -24.82 -34.44
C GLY A 222 -7.34 -24.91 -35.29
N ILE A 223 -6.17 -25.15 -34.69
CA ILE A 223 -4.87 -24.97 -35.34
C ILE A 223 -4.73 -25.75 -36.65
N LYS A 224 -5.24 -27.00 -36.70
CA LYS A 224 -5.21 -27.84 -37.90
C LYS A 224 -5.97 -27.18 -39.06
N SER A 225 -7.21 -26.77 -38.83
CA SER A 225 -8.02 -26.09 -39.84
C SER A 225 -7.37 -24.78 -40.29
N ILE A 226 -6.80 -24.01 -39.37
CA ILE A 226 -6.14 -22.74 -39.69
C ILE A 226 -4.93 -22.94 -40.61
N ILE A 227 -4.15 -24.00 -40.39
CA ILE A 227 -3.01 -24.36 -41.25
C ILE A 227 -3.50 -24.81 -42.62
N VAL A 228 -4.48 -25.72 -42.69
CA VAL A 228 -5.02 -26.26 -43.95
C VAL A 228 -5.59 -25.14 -44.84
N PHE A 229 -6.32 -24.19 -44.27
CA PHE A 229 -6.92 -23.08 -45.01
C PHE A 229 -5.98 -21.86 -45.16
N ASN A 230 -4.71 -21.97 -44.76
CA ASN A 230 -3.73 -20.86 -44.74
C ASN A 230 -4.28 -19.56 -44.11
N ALA A 231 -5.13 -19.67 -43.08
CA ALA A 231 -5.86 -18.54 -42.49
C ALA A 231 -5.07 -17.82 -41.37
N ARG A 232 -3.78 -18.15 -41.19
CA ARG A 232 -2.96 -17.70 -40.06
C ARG A 232 -2.92 -16.18 -39.91
N GLU A 233 -2.70 -15.46 -41.01
CA GLU A 233 -2.55 -14.00 -40.99
C GLU A 233 -3.81 -13.29 -40.45
N ARG A 234 -5.00 -13.79 -40.83
CA ARG A 234 -6.28 -13.26 -40.33
C ARG A 234 -6.39 -13.38 -38.81
N TRP A 235 -5.96 -14.50 -38.25
CA TRP A 235 -5.96 -14.72 -36.79
C TRP A 235 -4.94 -13.84 -36.08
N LEU A 236 -3.73 -13.71 -36.63
CA LEU A 236 -2.71 -12.82 -36.10
C LEU A 236 -3.19 -11.36 -36.09
N LYS A 237 -3.80 -10.87 -37.17
CA LYS A 237 -4.37 -9.52 -37.26
C LYS A 237 -5.50 -9.30 -36.25
N LYS A 238 -6.34 -10.32 -36.01
CA LYS A 238 -7.41 -10.27 -34.99
C LYS A 238 -6.82 -10.17 -33.58
N PHE A 239 -5.77 -10.94 -33.29
CA PHE A 239 -5.06 -10.88 -32.02
C PHE A 239 -4.35 -9.54 -31.82
N ASP A 240 -3.64 -9.06 -32.83
CA ASP A 240 -2.89 -7.81 -32.81
C ASP A 240 -3.80 -6.61 -32.49
N ARG A 241 -4.99 -6.53 -33.10
CA ARG A 241 -5.97 -5.49 -32.78
C ARG A 241 -6.35 -5.47 -31.29
N GLN A 242 -6.61 -6.62 -30.69
CA GLN A 242 -6.96 -6.70 -29.26
C GLN A 242 -5.75 -6.45 -28.35
N SER A 243 -4.57 -6.89 -28.79
CA SER A 243 -3.31 -6.66 -28.09
C SER A 243 -2.93 -5.19 -28.05
N SER A 244 -3.07 -4.48 -29.17
CA SER A 244 -2.84 -3.03 -29.23
C SER A 244 -3.74 -2.26 -28.27
N ILE A 245 -5.04 -2.60 -28.20
CA ILE A 245 -5.98 -1.98 -27.25
C ILE A 245 -5.56 -2.28 -25.80
N PHE A 246 -5.26 -3.54 -25.49
CA PHE A 246 -4.82 -3.93 -24.15
C PHE A 246 -3.54 -3.20 -23.75
N THR A 247 -2.55 -3.12 -24.64
CA THR A 247 -1.26 -2.44 -24.41
C THR A 247 -1.45 -0.95 -24.19
N LYS A 248 -2.25 -0.24 -25.00
CA LYS A 248 -2.55 1.18 -24.79
C LYS A 248 -3.18 1.43 -23.43
N LEU A 249 -4.13 0.59 -23.04
CA LEU A 249 -4.78 0.69 -21.73
C LEU A 249 -3.82 0.33 -20.58
N TYR A 250 -2.97 -0.67 -20.76
CA TYR A 250 -1.95 -1.09 -19.79
C TYR A 250 -0.92 0.00 -19.52
N ILE A 251 -0.37 0.60 -20.58
CA ILE A 251 0.58 1.72 -20.47
C ILE A 251 -0.08 2.89 -19.74
N LYS A 252 -1.30 3.26 -20.16
CA LYS A 252 -2.04 4.34 -19.52
C LYS A 252 -2.24 4.07 -18.03
N ASP A 253 -2.70 2.87 -17.67
CA ASP A 253 -2.90 2.46 -16.27
C ASP A 253 -1.62 2.61 -15.44
N ASN A 254 -0.49 2.05 -15.92
CA ASN A 254 0.78 2.12 -15.20
C ASN A 254 1.31 3.55 -15.03
N ILE A 255 1.15 4.40 -16.05
CA ILE A 255 1.54 5.81 -15.95
C ILE A 255 0.68 6.51 -14.88
N TRP A 256 -0.64 6.33 -14.90
CA TRP A 256 -1.53 6.94 -13.92
C TRP A 256 -1.32 6.44 -12.50
N PHE A 257 -0.90 5.19 -12.32
CA PHE A 257 -0.52 4.67 -11.01
C PHE A 257 0.79 5.29 -10.47
N SER A 258 1.73 5.64 -11.35
CA SER A 258 3.03 6.18 -10.95
C SER A 258 3.04 7.70 -10.75
N ILE A 259 2.22 8.46 -11.49
CA ILE A 259 2.18 9.93 -11.42
C ILE A 259 2.00 10.47 -9.99
N PRO A 260 1.03 10.00 -9.18
CA PRO A 260 0.82 10.54 -7.83
C PRO A 260 2.05 10.42 -6.94
N LYS A 261 2.83 9.34 -7.10
CA LYS A 261 4.06 9.11 -6.32
C LYS A 261 5.11 10.19 -6.62
N TYR A 262 5.37 10.47 -7.89
CA TYR A 262 6.37 11.48 -8.29
C TYR A 262 5.94 12.90 -7.90
N ILE A 263 4.65 13.21 -8.03
CA ILE A 263 4.11 14.50 -7.58
C ILE A 263 4.24 14.64 -6.05
N MET A 264 3.97 13.57 -5.30
CA MET A 264 4.12 13.56 -3.84
C MET A 264 5.56 13.83 -3.42
N GLU A 265 6.52 13.17 -4.06
CA GLU A 265 7.95 13.34 -3.76
C GLU A 265 8.40 14.79 -4.00
N LEU A 266 8.00 15.38 -5.13
CA LEU A 266 8.28 16.79 -5.43
C LEU A 266 7.67 17.72 -4.38
N ILE A 267 6.39 17.55 -4.05
CA ILE A 267 5.70 18.39 -3.05
C ILE A 267 6.36 18.25 -1.67
N ALA A 268 6.67 17.03 -1.24
CA ALA A 268 7.29 16.77 0.05
C ALA A 268 8.66 17.46 0.17
N VAL A 269 9.52 17.30 -0.84
CA VAL A 269 10.84 17.95 -0.87
C VAL A 269 10.70 19.46 -0.92
N SER A 270 9.86 20.00 -1.82
CA SER A 270 9.64 21.45 -1.91
C SER A 270 9.10 22.05 -0.61
N LEU A 271 8.23 21.34 0.09
CA LEU A 271 7.67 21.77 1.37
C LEU A 271 8.73 21.78 2.47
N VAL A 272 9.49 20.69 2.63
CA VAL A 272 10.54 20.61 3.66
C VAL A 272 11.58 21.70 3.44
N PHE A 273 12.10 21.83 2.23
CA PHE A 273 13.07 22.89 1.91
C PHE A 273 12.48 24.29 2.06
N GLY A 274 11.23 24.50 1.64
CA GLY A 274 10.52 25.77 1.81
C GLY A 274 10.41 26.19 3.28
N VAL A 275 10.03 25.25 4.16
CA VAL A 275 9.95 25.48 5.61
C VAL A 275 11.33 25.78 6.21
N VAL A 276 12.37 25.03 5.82
CA VAL A 276 13.75 25.27 6.29
C VAL A 276 14.23 26.66 5.91
N VAL A 277 14.04 27.07 4.65
CA VAL A 277 14.45 28.41 4.17
C VAL A 277 13.65 29.50 4.88
N TYR A 278 12.34 29.33 5.03
CA TYR A 278 11.48 30.28 5.74
C TYR A 278 11.92 30.50 7.19
N LEU A 279 12.17 29.42 7.94
CA LEU A 279 12.62 29.49 9.32
C LEU A 279 14.01 30.12 9.46
N LYS A 280 14.93 29.82 8.52
CA LYS A 280 16.27 30.43 8.50
C LYS A 280 16.22 31.95 8.30
N ILE A 281 15.32 32.44 7.45
CA ILE A 281 15.18 33.88 7.16
C ILE A 281 14.49 34.62 8.32
N MET A 282 13.42 34.05 8.87
CA MET A 282 12.62 34.71 9.91
C MET A 282 13.23 34.59 11.32
N TYR A 283 13.91 33.47 11.62
CA TYR A 283 14.42 33.16 12.96
C TYR A 283 15.88 32.66 12.93
N PRO A 284 16.85 33.48 12.48
CA PRO A 284 18.23 33.06 12.31
C PRO A 284 18.90 32.60 13.63
N SER A 285 18.51 33.18 14.78
CA SER A 285 19.08 32.85 16.10
C SER A 285 18.50 31.60 16.75
N GLN A 286 17.29 31.17 16.37
CA GLN A 286 16.60 29.99 16.94
C GLN A 286 16.56 28.79 15.97
N PHE A 287 17.16 28.92 14.79
CA PHE A 287 17.15 27.87 13.76
C PHE A 287 17.63 26.51 14.28
N SER A 288 18.67 26.49 15.11
CA SER A 288 19.23 25.24 15.68
C SER A 288 18.21 24.47 16.53
N SER A 289 17.34 25.20 17.26
CA SER A 289 16.32 24.60 18.13
C SER A 289 15.15 23.98 17.35
N TYR A 290 14.91 24.40 16.10
CA TYR A 290 13.85 23.85 15.26
C TYR A 290 14.30 22.65 14.40
N LEU A 291 15.61 22.43 14.24
CA LEU A 291 16.15 21.34 13.42
C LEU A 291 15.63 19.94 13.83
N PRO A 292 15.60 19.56 15.12
CA PRO A 292 15.05 18.27 15.56
C PRO A 292 13.60 18.08 15.15
N LEU A 293 12.79 19.13 15.26
CA LEU A 293 11.37 19.08 14.92
C LEU A 293 11.18 18.91 13.41
N ILE A 294 11.91 19.67 12.60
CA ILE A 294 11.88 19.52 11.13
C ILE A 294 12.33 18.12 10.72
N GLY A 295 13.35 17.57 11.37
CA GLY A 295 13.83 16.21 11.11
C GLY A 295 12.76 15.15 11.35
N VAL A 296 12.00 15.27 12.44
CA VAL A 296 10.90 14.33 12.75
C VAL A 296 9.74 14.49 11.77
N PHE A 297 9.33 15.72 11.46
CA PHE A 297 8.23 15.98 10.52
C PHE A 297 8.60 15.66 9.07
N ALA A 298 9.87 15.73 8.69
CA ALA A 298 10.33 15.30 7.37
C ALA A 298 10.44 13.77 7.26
N PHE A 299 10.64 13.08 8.40
CA PHE A 299 10.67 11.62 8.45
C PHE A 299 9.27 10.99 8.50
N ALA A 300 8.32 11.66 9.15
CA ALA A 300 6.93 11.20 9.34
C ALA A 300 6.06 11.37 8.08
#